data_AF-A0A527GTW4-F1
#
_entry.id   AF-A0A527GTW4-F1
#
_cell.length_a   1.000
_cell.length_b   1.000
_cell.length_c   1.000
_cell.angle_alpha   90.00
_cell.angle_beta   90.00
_cell.angle_gamma   90.00
#
_symmetry.space_group_name_H-M   'P 1'
#
loop_
_entity.id
_entity.type
_entity.pdbx_description
1 polymer ?
#
loop_
_entity_poly.entity_id
_entity_poly.type
_entity_poly.pdbx_seq_one_letter_code
_entity_poly.pdbx_strand_id
1 'polypeptide(L)' 'MDIQPAPFIPPAPKPRTTPPSTLEMIRIVYRNPLELWGEHTYNEPWISASGVGGHLIVANDP' A
#
# COMPACT_ATOMS: atom_id res chain seq x y z
N MET A 1 30.22 -14.85 -20.22
CA MET A 1 29.66 -13.64 -19.59
C MET A 1 28.32 -14.06 -19.04
N ASP A 2 28.28 -14.42 -17.77
CA ASP A 2 27.10 -14.91 -17.07
C ASP A 2 26.57 -13.79 -16.17
N ILE A 3 25.97 -12.76 -16.81
CA ILE A 3 25.27 -11.71 -16.07
C ILE A 3 23.88 -12.27 -15.74
N GLN A 4 23.68 -12.67 -14.48
CA GLN A 4 22.34 -12.90 -13.97
C GLN A 4 21.64 -11.54 -13.84
N PRO A 5 20.52 -11.31 -14.55
CA PRO A 5 19.79 -10.05 -14.42
C PRO A 5 19.26 -9.90 -12.99
N ALA A 6 19.41 -8.71 -12.41
CA ALA A 6 18.81 -8.41 -11.12
C ALA A 6 17.28 -8.51 -11.22
N PRO A 7 16.57 -8.97 -10.16
CA PRO A 7 15.12 -8.97 -10.14
C PRO A 7 14.57 -7.57 -10.36
N PHE A 8 13.56 -7.44 -11.22
CA PHE A 8 12.83 -6.18 -11.35
C PHE A 8 12.02 -5.91 -10.08
N ILE A 9 12.25 -4.76 -9.47
CA ILE A 9 11.47 -4.27 -8.32
C ILE A 9 10.64 -3.08 -8.83
N PRO A 10 9.31 -3.22 -8.98
CA PRO A 10 8.48 -2.11 -9.41
C PRO A 10 8.55 -0.98 -8.36
N PRO A 11 8.65 0.29 -8.79
CA PRO A 11 8.64 1.39 -7.84
C PRO A 11 7.29 1.44 -7.12
N ALA A 12 7.30 1.27 -5.80
CA ALA A 12 6.12 1.43 -4.97
C ALA A 12 5.69 2.91 -4.93
N PRO A 13 4.38 3.21 -4.92
CA PRO A 13 3.92 4.57 -4.71
C PRO A 13 4.34 5.08 -3.34
N LYS A 14 4.66 6.37 -3.24
CA LYS A 14 4.97 7.00 -1.95
C LYS A 14 3.73 6.99 -1.06
N PRO A 15 3.84 6.53 0.21
CA PRO A 15 2.71 6.53 1.13
C PRO A 15 2.15 7.93 1.38
N ARG A 16 0.85 8.00 1.62
CA ARG A 16 0.14 9.24 1.90
C ARG A 16 0.32 9.66 3.36
N THR A 17 0.45 10.97 3.57
CA THR A 17 0.43 11.57 4.91
C THR A 17 -0.98 12.03 5.32
N THR A 18 -1.87 12.22 4.34
CA THR A 18 -3.26 12.65 4.56
C THR A 18 -4.27 11.73 3.86
N PRO A 19 -5.42 11.46 4.50
CA PRO A 19 -6.50 10.70 3.87
C PRO A 19 -7.00 11.40 2.60
N PRO A 20 -7.28 10.65 1.53
CA PRO A 20 -7.91 11.20 0.33
C PRO A 20 -9.37 11.59 0.59
N SER A 21 -9.89 12.54 -0.17
CA SER A 21 -11.34 12.78 -0.25
C SER A 21 -12.07 11.60 -0.91
N THR A 22 -13.39 11.52 -0.80
CA THR A 22 -14.17 10.40 -1.34
C THR A 22 -13.98 10.21 -2.86
N LEU A 23 -13.99 11.30 -3.63
CA LEU A 23 -13.81 11.21 -5.09
C LEU A 23 -12.39 10.77 -5.46
N GLU A 24 -11.39 11.26 -4.73
CA GLU A 24 -10.00 10.82 -4.89
C GLU A 24 -9.85 9.36 -4.53
N MET A 25 -10.48 8.91 -3.45
CA MET A 25 -10.46 7.51 -3.03
C MET A 25 -11.02 6.60 -4.13
N ILE A 26 -12.18 6.94 -4.70
CA ILE A 26 -12.75 6.18 -5.83
C ILE A 26 -11.77 6.14 -7.00
N ARG A 27 -11.21 7.30 -7.39
CA ARG A 27 -10.26 7.38 -8.51
C ARG A 27 -9.00 6.54 -8.26
N ILE A 28 -8.48 6.57 -7.03
CA ILE A 28 -7.28 5.82 -6.64
C ILE A 28 -7.55 4.32 -6.71
N VAL A 29 -8.68 3.85 -6.17
CA VAL A 29 -9.06 2.43 -6.20
C VAL A 29 -9.06 1.86 -7.62
N TYR A 30 -9.54 2.63 -8.61
CA TYR A 30 -9.56 2.20 -10.01
C TYR A 30 -8.23 2.35 -10.75
N ARG A 31 -7.32 3.21 -10.28
CA ARG A 31 -6.00 3.43 -10.90
C ARG A 31 -4.95 2.48 -10.33
N ASN A 32 -4.74 2.55 -9.02
CA ASN A 32 -3.77 1.77 -8.28
C ASN A 32 -4.12 1.83 -6.78
N PRO A 33 -4.74 0.79 -6.20
CA PRO A 33 -5.13 0.78 -4.80
C PRO A 33 -3.94 0.89 -3.83
N LEU A 34 -2.71 0.58 -4.26
CA LEU A 34 -1.52 0.77 -3.43
C LEU A 34 -1.25 2.24 -3.09
N GLU A 35 -1.80 3.19 -3.85
CA GLU A 35 -1.69 4.62 -3.53
C GLU A 35 -2.57 5.03 -2.32
N LEU A 36 -3.46 4.16 -1.82
CA LEU A 36 -4.23 4.42 -0.58
C LEU A 36 -3.41 4.21 0.69
N TRP A 37 -2.23 3.61 0.58
CA TRP A 37 -1.42 3.30 1.75
C TRP A 37 -0.99 4.58 2.46
N GLY A 38 -1.32 4.66 3.76
CA GLY A 38 -0.83 5.70 4.64
C GLY A 38 0.59 5.37 5.13
N GLU A 39 1.35 6.39 5.51
CA GLU A 39 2.72 6.24 6.02
C GLU A 39 2.82 5.23 7.18
N HIS A 40 1.88 5.30 8.14
CA HIS A 40 1.85 4.35 9.25
C HIS A 40 1.56 2.91 8.78
N THR A 41 0.55 2.74 7.91
CA THR A 41 0.21 1.42 7.35
C THR A 41 1.33 0.83 6.52
N TYR A 42 2.19 1.64 5.91
CA TYR A 42 3.30 1.19 5.07
C TYR A 42 4.55 0.78 5.86
N ASN A 43 4.86 1.50 6.95
CA ASN A 43 6.13 1.31 7.66
C ASN A 43 6.08 0.26 8.77
N GLU A 44 4.91 -0.04 9.33
CA GLU A 44 4.79 -1.03 10.40
C GLU A 44 4.83 -2.46 9.84
N PRO A 45 5.41 -3.46 10.54
CA PRO A 45 5.41 -4.85 10.07
C PRO A 45 4.00 -5.47 10.04
N TRP A 46 3.10 -4.95 10.88
CA TRP A 46 1.69 -5.30 10.87
C TRP A 46 0.86 -4.20 11.50
N ILE A 47 -0.40 -4.10 11.11
CA ILE A 47 -1.39 -3.23 11.72
C ILE A 47 -2.69 -4.00 12.00
N SER A 48 -3.42 -3.54 13.00
CA SER A 48 -4.75 -4.04 13.35
C SER A 48 -5.77 -2.93 13.17
N ALA A 49 -6.83 -3.18 12.40
CA ALA A 49 -7.88 -2.23 12.07
C ALA A 49 -9.28 -2.86 12.15
N SER A 50 -10.32 -2.03 12.21
CA SER A 50 -11.70 -2.48 12.02
C SER A 50 -12.14 -2.16 10.59
N GLY A 51 -12.40 -3.21 9.80
CA GLY A 51 -12.84 -3.10 8.41
C GLY A 51 -14.33 -3.39 8.22
N VAL A 52 -14.78 -3.34 6.98
CA VAL A 52 -16.20 -3.54 6.57
C VAL A 52 -16.71 -4.97 6.83
N GLY A 53 -15.85 -5.91 7.22
CA GLY A 53 -16.21 -7.29 7.57
C GLY A 53 -15.84 -7.72 8.99
N GLY A 54 -15.45 -6.77 9.86
CA GLY A 54 -14.94 -7.06 11.21
C GLY A 54 -13.47 -6.72 11.38
N HIS A 55 -12.81 -7.38 12.33
CA HIS A 55 -11.40 -7.13 12.65
C HIS A 55 -10.49 -7.57 11.51
N LEU A 56 -9.60 -6.69 11.08
CA LEU A 56 -8.66 -6.89 9.99
C LEU A 56 -7.23 -6.72 10.52
N ILE A 57 -6.39 -7.71 10.24
CA ILE A 57 -4.93 -7.61 10.45
C ILE A 57 -4.29 -7.50 9.07
N VAL A 58 -3.45 -6.48 8.88
CA VAL A 58 -2.64 -6.31 7.67
C VAL A 58 -1.20 -6.57 8.06
N ALA A 59 -0.53 -7.51 7.40
CA ALA A 59 0.89 -7.79 7.60
C ALA A 59 1.68 -7.30 6.38
N ASN A 60 2.80 -6.64 6.64
CA ASN A 60 3.69 -6.11 5.62
C ASN A 60 4.96 -6.97 5.58
N ASP A 61 5.40 -7.31 4.37
CA ASP A 61 6.68 -7.96 4.11
C ASP A 61 7.55 -6.95 3.34
N PRO A 62 8.52 -6.29 4.01
CA PRO A 62 9.30 -5.19 3.44
C PRO A 62 10.30 -5.63 2.35
#